data_AF-A0A1C0B5C6-F1
#
_entry.id   AF-A0A1C0B5C6-F1
#
_cell.length_a   1.000
_cell.length_b   1.000
_cell.length_c   1.000
_cell.angle_alpha   90.00
_cell.angle_beta   90.00
_cell.angle_gamma   90.00
#
_symmetry.space_group_name_H-M   'P 1'
#
loop_
_entity.id
_entity.type
_entity.pdbx_description
1 polymer ?
#
loop_
_entity_poly.entity_id
_entity_poly.type
_entity_poly.pdbx_seq_one_letter_code
_entity_poly.pdbx_strand_id
1 'polypeptide(L)'
;MMKVLIHYTTQYTVFKSFSRSGTYDFTYDERIKNISEFYKRYNRTQNHLFFVLSYFDGVAQETEYAVCNISYNETTSNYQYSSVPKYTIDTICEELGLKSNNTYDKESFYRVLTIEGNEKDFFNNTKDNDLNKIRMKFFSWEELVHDNELLFNEINNKIFNTDSVLKVASTYTPQIKYTDKQKKQKYFDALKSIGFISNKGVDISHNTLHGDIGEFLMHIMLSKFLSDKSVKKYIYPKLVFKTSPKMPVYGNDGTIYIEDTKEIFYLEAKFYSDLESAVNEAVKSLKTHNEVCKEDITHRIELFRNIKTDELNEIIEIDENVTENLVLFLICDDYTDYEDILDVIRKNKKLAKLKMDYNILLFVLPIISKQEYLNSFYVKSNDIWKDLNA
;
A
#
# COMPACT_ATOMS: atom_id res chain seq x y z
N MET A 1 0.56 -15.66 4.47
CA MET A 1 -0.20 -16.49 3.52
C MET A 1 -1.63 -16.57 4.00
N MET A 2 -2.58 -16.27 3.13
CA MET A 2 -4.01 -16.40 3.41
C MET A 2 -4.55 -17.68 2.77
N LYS A 3 -5.38 -18.44 3.49
CA LYS A 3 -6.05 -19.63 3.02
C LYS A 3 -7.46 -19.29 2.57
N VAL A 4 -7.87 -19.86 1.45
CA VAL A 4 -9.18 -19.64 0.83
C VAL A 4 -9.78 -21.01 0.52
N LEU A 5 -11.04 -21.22 0.92
CA LEU A 5 -11.76 -22.44 0.58
C LEU A 5 -12.41 -22.26 -0.80
N ILE A 6 -12.22 -23.20 -1.71
CA ILE A 6 -12.90 -23.20 -3.02
C ILE A 6 -13.80 -24.42 -3.15
N HIS A 7 -14.97 -24.22 -3.74
CA HIS A 7 -15.92 -25.26 -4.12
C HIS A 7 -16.15 -25.28 -5.62
N TYR A 8 -15.98 -26.44 -6.25
CA TYR A 8 -16.22 -26.63 -7.68
C TYR A 8 -17.60 -27.23 -7.92
N THR A 9 -18.39 -26.63 -8.81
CA THR A 9 -19.76 -27.06 -9.08
C THR A 9 -20.13 -26.90 -10.55
N THR A 10 -21.06 -27.73 -11.01
CA THR A 10 -21.75 -27.59 -12.31
C THR A 10 -23.22 -27.23 -12.11
N GLN A 11 -23.66 -26.97 -10.87
CA GLN A 11 -25.04 -26.63 -10.55
C GLN A 11 -25.21 -25.12 -10.42
N TYR A 12 -25.87 -24.51 -11.42
CA TYR A 12 -26.14 -23.08 -11.42
C TYR A 12 -26.94 -22.60 -10.20
N THR A 13 -27.84 -23.42 -9.67
CA THR A 13 -28.64 -23.10 -8.46
C THR A 13 -27.76 -22.91 -7.22
N VAL A 14 -26.66 -23.65 -7.12
CA VAL A 14 -25.67 -23.52 -6.05
C VAL A 14 -24.93 -22.20 -6.24
N PHE A 15 -24.36 -21.97 -7.43
CA PHE A 15 -23.67 -20.72 -7.78
C PHE A 15 -24.53 -19.47 -7.49
N LYS A 16 -25.77 -19.47 -7.97
CA LYS A 16 -26.74 -18.39 -7.79
C LYS A 16 -27.08 -18.14 -6.32
N SER A 17 -26.89 -19.10 -5.41
CA SER A 17 -27.14 -18.88 -3.98
C SER A 17 -26.02 -18.05 -3.33
N PHE A 18 -24.77 -18.32 -3.69
CA PHE A 18 -23.60 -17.62 -3.14
C PHE A 18 -23.24 -16.32 -3.87
N SER A 19 -23.85 -16.08 -5.03
CA SER A 19 -23.71 -14.83 -5.78
C SER A 19 -24.68 -13.72 -5.32
N ARG A 20 -25.54 -14.00 -4.33
CA ARG A 20 -26.56 -13.03 -3.87
C ARG A 20 -25.96 -12.04 -2.90
N SER A 21 -26.38 -10.78 -3.01
CA SER A 21 -26.05 -9.74 -2.04
C SER A 21 -26.71 -9.99 -0.69
N GLY A 22 -25.97 -9.84 0.40
CA GLY A 22 -26.46 -9.98 1.76
C GLY A 22 -25.73 -11.05 2.56
N THR A 23 -26.30 -11.40 3.70
CA THR A 23 -25.77 -12.43 4.61
C THR A 23 -26.79 -13.54 4.76
N TYR A 24 -26.35 -14.78 4.61
CA TYR A 24 -27.22 -15.96 4.62
C TYR A 24 -26.57 -17.12 5.37
N ASP A 25 -27.40 -18.02 5.87
CA ASP A 25 -26.96 -19.23 6.55
C ASP A 25 -26.56 -20.33 5.55
N PHE A 26 -25.56 -21.12 5.91
CA PHE A 26 -25.35 -22.42 5.27
C PHE A 26 -26.43 -23.40 5.72
N THR A 27 -27.07 -24.08 4.77
CA THR A 27 -28.25 -24.95 5.02
C THR A 27 -28.07 -26.41 4.63
N TYR A 28 -26.92 -26.79 4.07
CA TYR A 28 -26.65 -28.14 3.59
C TYR A 28 -25.53 -28.79 4.41
N ASP A 29 -25.82 -29.92 5.07
CA ASP A 29 -24.93 -30.59 6.04
C ASP A 29 -23.50 -30.85 5.52
N GLU A 30 -23.38 -31.35 4.28
CA GLU A 30 -22.07 -31.62 3.68
C GLU A 30 -21.24 -30.34 3.50
N ARG A 31 -21.89 -29.24 3.13
CA ARG A 31 -21.23 -27.93 3.01
C ARG A 31 -20.86 -27.40 4.38
N ILE A 32 -21.78 -27.50 5.35
CA ILE A 32 -21.55 -27.09 6.74
C ILE A 32 -20.33 -27.82 7.30
N LYS A 33 -20.14 -29.11 7.03
CA LYS A 33 -18.96 -29.85 7.47
C LYS A 33 -17.66 -29.24 6.95
N ASN A 34 -17.54 -29.04 5.63
CA ASN A 34 -16.34 -28.46 5.01
C ASN A 34 -16.07 -27.02 5.50
N ILE A 35 -17.13 -26.21 5.61
CA ILE A 35 -17.06 -24.84 6.13
C ILE A 35 -16.60 -24.83 7.59
N SER A 36 -17.16 -25.73 8.42
CA SER A 36 -16.81 -25.87 9.83
C SER A 36 -15.36 -26.28 10.03
N GLU A 37 -14.87 -27.26 9.26
CA GLU A 37 -13.48 -27.71 9.30
C GLU A 37 -12.51 -26.59 8.90
N PHE A 38 -12.84 -25.85 7.83
CA PHE A 38 -12.05 -24.70 7.38
C PHE A 38 -12.06 -23.57 8.41
N TYR A 39 -13.23 -23.18 8.91
CA TYR A 39 -13.40 -22.09 9.88
C TYR A 39 -12.63 -22.36 11.17
N LYS A 40 -12.81 -23.53 11.77
CA LYS A 40 -12.11 -23.91 13.02
C LYS A 40 -10.59 -23.91 12.88
N ARG A 41 -10.09 -24.15 11.66
CA ARG A 41 -8.65 -24.20 11.40
C ARG A 41 -8.02 -22.82 11.25
N TYR A 42 -8.74 -21.84 10.68
CA TYR A 42 -8.14 -20.58 10.22
C TYR A 42 -8.71 -19.31 10.86
N ASN A 43 -9.86 -19.37 11.53
CA ASN A 43 -10.51 -18.19 12.11
C ASN A 43 -9.68 -17.45 13.18
N ARG A 44 -8.69 -18.12 13.79
CA ARG A 44 -7.78 -17.52 14.78
C ARG A 44 -6.58 -16.83 14.15
N THR A 45 -6.35 -17.03 12.85
CA THR A 45 -5.11 -16.61 12.16
C THR A 45 -5.36 -15.69 10.97
N GLN A 46 -6.61 -15.51 10.55
CA GLN A 46 -7.03 -14.66 9.43
C GLN A 46 -8.23 -13.80 9.84
N ASN A 47 -8.30 -12.58 9.33
CA ASN A 47 -9.43 -11.68 9.59
C ASN A 47 -10.63 -12.07 8.71
N HIS A 48 -10.37 -12.47 7.46
CA HIS A 48 -11.35 -12.96 6.52
C HIS A 48 -11.14 -14.44 6.19
N LEU A 49 -12.26 -15.12 6.01
CA LEU A 49 -12.34 -16.53 5.64
C LEU A 49 -13.15 -16.64 4.35
N PHE A 50 -12.47 -16.43 3.23
CA PHE A 50 -13.14 -16.42 1.94
C PHE A 50 -13.53 -17.82 1.48
N PHE A 51 -14.72 -17.90 0.90
CA PHE A 51 -15.25 -19.05 0.19
C PHE A 51 -15.51 -18.69 -1.26
N VAL A 52 -14.84 -19.39 -2.16
CA VAL A 52 -14.95 -19.22 -3.61
C VAL A 52 -15.81 -20.33 -4.18
N LEU A 53 -16.81 -20.01 -4.98
CA LEU A 53 -17.48 -20.97 -5.84
C LEU A 53 -16.96 -20.81 -7.27
N SER A 54 -16.48 -21.91 -7.84
CA SER A 54 -16.15 -22.06 -9.25
C SER A 54 -17.26 -22.85 -9.92
N TYR A 55 -18.07 -22.17 -10.73
CA TYR A 55 -19.17 -22.75 -11.49
C TYR A 55 -18.74 -22.96 -12.93
N PHE A 56 -18.77 -24.21 -13.40
CA PHE A 56 -18.54 -24.52 -14.81
C PHE A 56 -19.89 -24.69 -15.53
N ASP A 57 -20.16 -23.80 -16.48
CA ASP A 57 -21.28 -23.95 -17.41
C ASP A 57 -20.86 -24.89 -18.55
N GLY A 58 -21.37 -26.12 -18.50
CA GLY A 58 -21.14 -27.11 -19.55
C GLY A 58 -21.73 -26.75 -20.92
N VAL A 59 -22.69 -25.83 -20.99
CA VAL A 59 -23.28 -25.36 -22.25
C VAL A 59 -22.43 -24.25 -22.86
N ALA A 60 -22.12 -23.21 -22.10
CA ALA A 60 -21.29 -22.10 -22.57
C ALA A 60 -19.80 -22.47 -22.68
N GLN A 61 -19.36 -23.55 -22.01
CA GLN A 61 -17.94 -23.91 -21.84
C GLN A 61 -17.15 -22.83 -21.11
N GLU A 62 -17.79 -22.15 -20.17
CA GLU A 62 -17.23 -21.04 -19.40
C GLU A 62 -17.24 -21.33 -17.90
N THR A 63 -16.27 -20.76 -17.18
CA THR A 63 -16.22 -20.81 -15.72
C THR A 63 -16.57 -19.44 -15.14
N GLU A 64 -17.54 -19.40 -14.23
CA GLU A 64 -17.90 -18.23 -13.44
C GLU A 64 -17.45 -18.38 -11.98
N TYR A 65 -17.13 -17.27 -11.34
CA TYR A 65 -16.69 -17.24 -9.94
C TYR A 65 -17.58 -16.37 -9.07
N ALA A 66 -17.89 -16.86 -7.88
CA ALA A 66 -18.51 -16.10 -6.81
C ALA A 66 -17.64 -16.20 -5.57
N VAL A 67 -17.57 -15.12 -4.79
CA VAL A 67 -16.80 -15.09 -3.55
C VAL A 67 -17.67 -14.53 -2.43
N CYS A 68 -17.58 -15.13 -1.25
CA CYS A 68 -18.23 -14.66 -0.04
C CYS A 68 -17.29 -14.81 1.16
N ASN A 69 -17.51 -14.03 2.22
CA ASN A 69 -16.80 -14.19 3.48
C ASN A 69 -17.59 -15.11 4.41
N ILE A 70 -16.90 -16.03 5.09
CA ILE A 70 -17.50 -16.95 6.08
C ILE A 70 -17.41 -16.31 7.46
N SER A 71 -18.52 -16.38 8.21
CA SER A 71 -18.55 -16.08 9.64
C SER A 71 -19.33 -17.15 10.41
N TYR A 72 -19.21 -17.13 11.73
CA TYR A 72 -20.02 -17.96 12.61
C TYR A 72 -20.94 -17.08 13.45
N ASN A 73 -22.23 -17.37 13.43
CA ASN A 73 -23.23 -16.66 14.22
C ASN A 73 -23.46 -17.41 15.52
N GLU A 74 -22.94 -16.86 16.61
CA GLU A 74 -23.08 -17.43 17.96
C GLU A 74 -24.54 -17.51 18.41
N THR A 75 -25.41 -16.60 17.95
CA THR A 75 -26.82 -16.56 18.36
C THR A 75 -27.62 -17.70 17.73
N THR A 76 -27.39 -17.98 16.44
CA THR A 76 -28.06 -19.09 15.74
C THR A 76 -27.27 -20.39 15.79
N SER A 77 -26.05 -20.36 16.34
CA SER A 77 -25.09 -21.48 16.32
C SER A 77 -24.88 -22.05 14.91
N ASN A 78 -24.83 -21.17 13.91
CA ASN A 78 -24.73 -21.57 12.50
C ASN A 78 -23.62 -20.80 11.77
N TYR A 79 -23.08 -21.41 10.72
CA TYR A 79 -22.17 -20.75 9.80
C TYR A 79 -22.96 -19.89 8.81
N GLN A 80 -22.43 -18.71 8.53
CA GLN A 80 -23.00 -17.76 7.59
C GLN A 80 -22.00 -17.42 6.49
N TYR A 81 -22.52 -17.00 5.35
CA TYR A 81 -21.75 -16.36 4.30
C TYR A 81 -22.31 -14.98 4.01
N SER A 82 -21.44 -14.00 3.80
CA SER A 82 -21.79 -12.66 3.37
C SER A 82 -21.18 -12.34 2.01
N SER A 83 -21.95 -11.65 1.16
CA SER A 83 -21.45 -11.11 -0.09
C SER A 83 -20.28 -10.15 0.16
N VAL A 84 -19.26 -10.22 -0.67
CA VAL A 84 -18.14 -9.27 -0.65
C VAL A 84 -18.25 -8.28 -1.81
N PRO A 85 -17.66 -7.08 -1.70
CA PRO A 85 -17.64 -6.13 -2.81
C PRO A 85 -16.95 -6.70 -4.06
N LYS A 86 -17.35 -6.22 -5.24
CA LYS A 86 -16.82 -6.69 -6.53
C LYS A 86 -15.29 -6.65 -6.61
N TYR A 87 -14.66 -5.61 -6.06
CA TYR A 87 -13.19 -5.52 -6.03
C TYR A 87 -12.55 -6.71 -5.28
N THR A 88 -13.14 -7.17 -4.16
CA THR A 88 -12.62 -8.29 -3.37
C THR A 88 -12.70 -9.60 -4.16
N ILE A 89 -13.80 -9.79 -4.90
CA ILE A 89 -13.97 -10.92 -5.83
C ILE A 89 -12.83 -10.92 -6.83
N ASP A 90 -12.62 -9.79 -7.51
CA ASP A 90 -11.64 -9.66 -8.58
C ASP A 90 -10.21 -9.89 -8.05
N THR A 91 -9.87 -9.30 -6.89
CA THR A 91 -8.56 -9.49 -6.23
C THR A 91 -8.31 -10.94 -5.83
N ILE A 92 -9.30 -11.63 -5.24
CA ILE A 92 -9.14 -13.05 -4.84
C ILE A 92 -8.96 -13.94 -6.07
N CYS A 93 -9.75 -13.71 -7.12
CA CYS A 93 -9.62 -14.47 -8.36
C CYS A 93 -8.27 -14.26 -9.02
N GLU A 94 -7.77 -13.03 -9.08
CA GLU A 94 -6.46 -12.71 -9.63
C GLU A 94 -5.32 -13.37 -8.85
N GLU A 95 -5.28 -13.21 -7.53
CA GLU A 95 -4.23 -13.75 -6.64
C GLU A 95 -4.19 -15.28 -6.64
N LEU A 96 -5.34 -15.94 -6.81
CA LEU A 96 -5.43 -17.39 -6.93
C LEU A 96 -5.15 -17.90 -8.35
N GLY A 97 -4.93 -17.01 -9.32
CA GLY A 97 -4.76 -17.37 -10.73
C GLY A 97 -6.00 -18.04 -11.32
N LEU A 98 -7.19 -17.72 -10.81
CA LEU A 98 -8.48 -18.22 -11.30
C LEU A 98 -8.79 -17.54 -12.64
N LYS A 99 -8.22 -18.10 -13.69
CA LYS A 99 -8.49 -17.76 -15.09
C LYS A 99 -9.67 -18.60 -15.55
N SER A 100 -10.52 -18.08 -16.44
CA SER A 100 -11.79 -18.64 -16.93
C SER A 100 -11.74 -20.06 -17.55
N ASN A 101 -10.66 -20.80 -17.36
CA ASN A 101 -10.48 -22.18 -17.77
C ASN A 101 -11.22 -23.13 -16.84
N ASN A 102 -11.58 -24.30 -17.36
CA ASN A 102 -12.25 -25.34 -16.59
C ASN A 102 -11.30 -25.91 -15.52
N THR A 103 -11.59 -25.65 -14.25
CA THR A 103 -10.87 -26.20 -13.09
C THR A 103 -11.63 -27.36 -12.43
N TYR A 104 -12.75 -27.79 -13.00
CA TYR A 104 -13.57 -28.87 -12.45
C TYR A 104 -12.86 -30.21 -12.57
N ASP A 105 -12.49 -30.76 -11.43
CA ASP A 105 -11.95 -32.10 -11.29
C ASP A 105 -12.99 -32.98 -10.59
N LYS A 106 -13.37 -34.10 -11.22
CA LYS A 106 -14.39 -35.03 -10.72
C LYS A 106 -14.04 -35.64 -9.35
N GLU A 107 -12.77 -35.56 -8.93
CA GLU A 107 -12.28 -36.22 -7.73
C GLU A 107 -12.29 -35.32 -6.46
N SER A 108 -12.54 -34.01 -6.57
CA SER A 108 -12.49 -33.11 -5.40
C SER A 108 -13.41 -31.89 -5.53
N PHE A 109 -14.53 -31.90 -4.79
CA PHE A 109 -15.48 -30.78 -4.74
C PHE A 109 -15.00 -29.58 -3.93
N TYR A 110 -14.07 -29.77 -2.99
CA TYR A 110 -13.54 -28.72 -2.12
C TYR A 110 -12.01 -28.75 -2.10
N ARG A 111 -11.37 -27.58 -2.20
CA ARG A 111 -9.92 -27.43 -2.03
C ARG A 111 -9.62 -26.22 -1.16
N VAL A 112 -8.48 -26.26 -0.45
CA VAL A 112 -7.94 -25.08 0.23
C VAL A 112 -6.79 -24.54 -0.61
N LEU A 113 -6.97 -23.35 -1.15
CA LEU A 113 -5.95 -22.64 -1.91
C LEU A 113 -5.23 -21.63 -1.01
N THR A 114 -4.09 -21.13 -1.50
CA THR A 114 -3.25 -20.19 -0.77
C THR A 114 -3.02 -18.95 -1.62
N ILE A 115 -3.31 -17.78 -1.04
CA ILE A 115 -2.84 -16.49 -1.53
C ILE A 115 -1.55 -16.15 -0.78
N GLU A 116 -0.49 -15.88 -1.53
CA GLU A 116 0.81 -15.49 -0.98
C GLU A 116 0.79 -14.07 -0.42
N GLY A 117 1.68 -13.78 0.53
CA GLY A 117 1.72 -12.48 1.21
C GLY A 117 0.81 -12.34 2.43
N ASN A 118 0.64 -11.10 2.90
CA ASN A 118 -0.17 -10.77 4.08
C ASN A 118 -1.54 -10.22 3.66
N GLU A 119 -2.60 -10.66 4.33
CA GLU A 119 -3.96 -10.16 4.14
C GLU A 119 -4.05 -8.63 4.30
N LYS A 120 -3.22 -8.07 5.18
CA LYS A 120 -3.16 -6.66 5.51
C LYS A 120 -2.22 -5.85 4.60
N ASP A 121 -1.67 -6.48 3.56
CA ASP A 121 -0.85 -5.76 2.60
C ASP A 121 -1.67 -4.71 1.83
N PHE A 122 -0.97 -3.65 1.43
CA PHE A 122 -1.53 -2.62 0.57
C PHE A 122 -1.28 -2.98 -0.88
N PHE A 123 -2.22 -2.60 -1.73
CA PHE A 123 -2.08 -2.72 -3.17
C PHE A 123 -2.52 -1.43 -3.86
N ASN A 124 -2.08 -1.33 -5.11
CA ASN A 124 -2.47 -0.26 -6.00
C ASN A 124 -3.74 -0.65 -6.77
N ASN A 125 -4.84 0.07 -6.53
CA ASN A 125 -6.08 -0.06 -7.29
C ASN A 125 -6.13 1.03 -8.38
N THR A 126 -5.74 0.66 -9.59
CA THR A 126 -5.72 1.55 -10.77
C THR A 126 -7.00 1.36 -11.58
N LYS A 127 -7.81 2.42 -11.72
CA LYS A 127 -8.99 2.42 -12.63
C LYS A 127 -8.85 3.40 -13.80
N ASP A 128 -8.02 4.43 -13.65
CA ASP A 128 -7.70 5.44 -14.65
C ASP A 128 -6.16 5.48 -14.80
N ASN A 129 -5.66 5.70 -16.02
CA ASN A 129 -4.24 5.50 -16.37
C ASN A 129 -3.28 6.31 -15.49
N ASP A 130 -3.71 7.48 -15.01
CA ASP A 130 -2.85 8.39 -14.25
C ASP A 130 -3.18 8.44 -12.74
N LEU A 131 -4.23 7.74 -12.29
CA LEU A 131 -4.71 7.80 -10.91
C LEU A 131 -4.73 6.43 -10.24
N ASN A 132 -3.92 6.33 -9.20
CA ASN A 132 -3.70 5.14 -8.41
C ASN A 132 -4.29 5.34 -7.02
N LYS A 133 -5.24 4.49 -6.62
CA LYS A 133 -5.79 4.51 -5.26
C LYS A 133 -5.17 3.37 -4.46
N ILE A 134 -4.44 3.71 -3.42
CA ILE A 134 -3.82 2.72 -2.53
C ILE A 134 -4.84 2.32 -1.47
N ARG A 135 -4.94 1.01 -1.19
CA ARG A 135 -5.83 0.47 -0.16
C ARG A 135 -5.29 -0.86 0.39
N MET A 136 -5.82 -1.30 1.53
CA MET A 136 -5.60 -2.66 2.03
C MET A 136 -6.34 -3.69 1.16
N LYS A 137 -5.69 -4.83 0.88
CA LYS A 137 -6.13 -5.83 -0.12
C LYS A 137 -7.54 -6.37 0.08
N PHE A 138 -7.84 -6.83 1.28
CA PHE A 138 -9.06 -7.62 1.53
C PHE A 138 -10.07 -6.94 2.45
N PHE A 139 -9.84 -5.68 2.81
CA PHE A 139 -10.69 -4.92 3.72
C PHE A 139 -11.48 -3.85 2.96
N SER A 140 -12.79 -3.84 3.16
CA SER A 140 -13.67 -2.76 2.69
C SER A 140 -13.46 -1.47 3.48
N TRP A 141 -13.86 -0.33 2.93
CA TRP A 141 -13.73 0.93 3.66
C TRP A 141 -14.71 1.01 4.82
N GLU A 142 -15.88 0.37 4.70
CA GLU A 142 -16.85 0.23 5.79
C GLU A 142 -16.23 -0.50 6.98
N GLU A 143 -15.48 -1.59 6.73
CA GLU A 143 -14.75 -2.31 7.77
C GLU A 143 -13.64 -1.45 8.39
N LEU A 144 -12.85 -0.75 7.56
CA LEU A 144 -11.77 0.10 8.07
C LEU A 144 -12.30 1.31 8.85
N VAL A 145 -13.43 1.89 8.47
CA VAL A 145 -14.07 2.98 9.22
C VAL A 145 -14.61 2.47 10.57
N HIS A 146 -15.11 1.24 10.61
CA HIS A 146 -15.57 0.62 11.86
C HIS A 146 -14.42 0.28 12.81
N ASP A 147 -13.28 -0.14 12.28
CA ASP A 147 -12.04 -0.44 13.01
C ASP A 147 -10.85 0.33 12.41
N ASN A 148 -10.77 1.62 12.73
CA ASN A 148 -9.72 2.51 12.22
C ASN A 148 -8.33 2.13 12.75
N GLU A 149 -8.25 1.51 13.93
CA GLU A 149 -7.02 1.05 14.54
C GLU A 149 -6.32 0.03 13.65
N LEU A 150 -7.07 -0.84 12.98
CA LEU A 150 -6.49 -1.80 12.03
C LEU A 150 -5.67 -1.10 10.94
N LEU A 151 -6.25 -0.10 10.27
CA LEU A 151 -5.55 0.66 9.22
C LEU A 151 -4.33 1.39 9.77
N PHE A 152 -4.51 2.12 10.87
CA PHE A 152 -3.44 2.94 11.44
C PHE A 152 -2.28 2.10 11.98
N ASN A 153 -2.59 0.97 12.61
CA ASN A 153 -1.57 0.03 13.09
C ASN A 153 -0.77 -0.55 11.93
N GLU A 154 -1.40 -0.89 10.81
CA GLU A 154 -0.66 -1.42 9.65
C GLU A 154 0.21 -0.36 8.97
N ILE A 155 -0.27 0.90 8.87
CA ILE A 155 0.57 2.02 8.41
C ILE A 155 1.77 2.21 9.35
N ASN A 156 1.53 2.25 10.66
CA ASN A 156 2.58 2.38 11.67
C ASN A 156 3.57 1.19 11.65
N ASN A 157 3.09 -0.03 11.47
CA ASN A 157 3.94 -1.22 11.36
C ASN A 157 4.87 -1.13 10.15
N LYS A 158 4.42 -0.54 9.04
CA LYS A 158 5.29 -0.26 7.88
C LYS A 158 6.29 0.85 8.18
N ILE A 159 5.88 1.91 8.86
CA ILE A 159 6.78 3.03 9.21
C ILE A 159 7.89 2.59 10.16
N PHE A 160 7.54 1.90 11.24
CA PHE A 160 8.48 1.47 12.27
C PHE A 160 9.08 0.08 11.99
N ASN A 161 8.99 -0.41 10.75
CA ASN A 161 9.68 -1.62 10.36
C ASN A 161 11.19 -1.35 10.25
N THR A 162 12.01 -2.14 10.96
CA THR A 162 13.47 -1.97 11.02
C THR A 162 14.12 -1.91 9.64
N ASP A 163 13.79 -2.85 8.75
CA ASP A 163 14.41 -2.91 7.42
C ASP A 163 14.02 -1.71 6.57
N SER A 164 12.76 -1.28 6.66
CA SER A 164 12.24 -0.11 5.96
C SER A 164 12.91 1.18 6.44
N VAL A 165 13.08 1.35 7.76
CA VAL A 165 13.78 2.52 8.34
C VAL A 165 15.25 2.54 7.95
N LEU A 166 15.94 1.40 8.01
CA LEU A 166 17.34 1.35 7.61
C LEU A 166 17.50 1.68 6.13
N LYS A 167 16.55 1.27 5.28
CA LYS A 167 16.56 1.56 3.85
C LYS A 167 16.27 3.02 3.53
N VAL A 168 15.26 3.62 4.16
CA VAL A 168 14.74 4.94 3.77
C VAL A 168 15.38 6.09 4.54
N ALA A 169 15.79 5.87 5.79
CA ALA A 169 16.21 6.92 6.72
C ALA A 169 17.63 6.72 7.28
N SER A 170 18.42 5.82 6.69
CA SER A 170 19.82 5.65 7.08
C SER A 170 20.71 5.56 5.85
N THR A 171 21.95 6.04 5.96
CA THR A 171 23.00 5.73 4.98
C THR A 171 23.42 4.26 5.19
N TYR A 172 22.58 3.33 4.74
CA TYR A 172 22.85 1.91 4.83
C TYR A 172 24.07 1.56 3.96
N THR A 173 24.93 0.67 4.44
CA THR A 173 26.09 0.19 3.68
C THR A 173 25.97 -1.33 3.54
N PRO A 174 25.47 -1.83 2.40
CA PRO A 174 25.07 -3.24 2.22
C PRO A 174 26.19 -4.25 2.40
N GLN A 175 27.44 -3.83 2.17
CA GLN A 175 28.59 -4.74 2.26
C GLN A 175 28.98 -5.11 3.71
N ILE A 176 28.40 -4.46 4.71
CA ILE A 176 28.71 -4.73 6.12
C ILE A 176 27.57 -5.53 6.74
N LYS A 177 27.83 -6.82 7.03
CA LYS A 177 26.95 -7.59 7.92
C LYS A 177 26.98 -6.97 9.32
N TYR A 178 25.98 -6.16 9.63
CA TYR A 178 25.80 -5.61 10.97
C TYR A 178 25.34 -6.70 11.93
N THR A 179 25.96 -6.72 13.12
CA THR A 179 25.44 -7.44 14.29
C THR A 179 24.07 -6.89 14.70
N ASP A 180 23.25 -7.67 15.39
CA ASP A 180 21.93 -7.22 15.85
C ASP A 180 22.00 -5.96 16.73
N LYS A 181 23.04 -5.84 17.56
CA LYS A 181 23.31 -4.63 18.35
C LYS A 181 23.56 -3.41 17.47
N GLN A 182 24.36 -3.54 16.42
CA GLN A 182 24.62 -2.45 15.47
C GLN A 182 23.36 -2.09 14.67
N LYS A 183 22.57 -3.08 14.25
CA LYS A 183 21.28 -2.84 13.58
C LYS A 183 20.32 -2.07 14.49
N LYS A 184 20.16 -2.49 15.75
CA LYS A 184 19.33 -1.79 16.75
C LYS A 184 19.78 -0.34 16.94
N GLN A 185 21.09 -0.10 17.05
CA GLN A 185 21.63 1.25 17.19
C GLN A 185 21.36 2.11 15.95
N LYS A 186 21.63 1.59 14.74
CA LYS A 186 21.35 2.32 13.49
C LYS A 186 19.88 2.65 13.31
N TYR A 187 19.00 1.70 13.64
CA TYR A 187 17.55 1.89 13.62
C TYR A 187 17.13 3.01 14.56
N PHE A 188 17.64 2.99 15.80
CA PHE A 188 17.39 4.05 16.78
C PHE A 188 17.89 5.42 16.29
N ASP A 189 19.11 5.49 15.78
CA ASP A 189 19.71 6.74 15.31
C ASP A 189 18.96 7.31 14.09
N ALA A 190 18.53 6.46 13.16
CA ALA A 190 17.72 6.85 12.01
C ALA A 190 16.38 7.46 12.45
N LEU A 191 15.62 6.74 13.30
CA LEU A 191 14.33 7.23 13.83
C LEU A 191 14.47 8.56 14.57
N LYS A 192 15.53 8.70 15.38
CA LYS A 192 15.81 9.94 16.11
C LYS A 192 16.17 11.09 15.16
N SER A 193 16.91 10.81 14.09
CA SER A 193 17.36 11.82 13.13
C SER A 193 16.21 12.37 12.30
N ILE A 194 15.28 11.52 11.86
CA ILE A 194 14.06 11.95 11.16
C ILE A 194 12.97 12.48 12.10
N GLY A 195 13.12 12.29 13.42
CA GLY A 195 12.18 12.81 14.41
C GLY A 195 10.95 11.95 14.66
N PHE A 196 11.01 10.66 14.32
CA PHE A 196 9.92 9.70 14.55
C PHE A 196 9.91 9.13 15.96
N ILE A 197 10.97 9.36 16.74
CA ILE A 197 11.02 9.08 18.18
C ILE A 197 11.73 10.21 18.93
N SER A 198 11.38 10.39 20.20
CA SER A 198 11.98 11.41 21.07
C SER A 198 11.74 11.07 22.54
N ASN A 199 12.66 11.49 23.41
CA ASN A 199 12.53 11.33 24.86
C ASN A 199 11.38 12.14 25.47
N LYS A 200 10.91 13.18 24.78
CA LYS A 200 9.78 14.03 25.20
C LYS A 200 8.49 13.69 24.43
N GLY A 201 8.51 12.64 23.62
CA GLY A 201 7.51 12.38 22.61
C GLY A 201 7.71 13.24 21.36
N VAL A 202 7.07 12.82 20.27
CA VAL A 202 7.11 13.51 18.96
C VAL A 202 6.06 14.63 18.91
N ASP A 203 6.38 15.72 18.22
CA ASP A 203 5.47 16.84 18.02
C ASP A 203 4.59 16.62 16.79
N ILE A 204 3.42 16.03 17.01
CA ILE A 204 2.44 15.73 15.96
C ILE A 204 1.73 16.96 15.40
N SER A 205 1.96 18.16 15.93
CA SER A 205 1.44 19.41 15.35
C SER A 205 2.35 20.00 14.28
N HIS A 206 3.59 19.52 14.19
CA HIS A 206 4.62 20.13 13.35
C HIS A 206 4.52 19.63 11.89
N ASN A 207 4.29 20.54 10.95
CA ASN A 207 4.15 20.20 9.52
C ASN A 207 5.36 19.45 8.93
N THR A 208 6.58 19.68 9.45
CA THR A 208 7.78 18.94 9.03
C THR A 208 7.61 17.44 9.27
N LEU A 209 7.09 17.04 10.44
CA LEU A 209 6.85 15.62 10.74
C LEU A 209 5.80 15.02 9.80
N HIS A 210 4.75 15.78 9.45
CA HIS A 210 3.73 15.29 8.51
C HIS A 210 4.32 15.05 7.12
N GLY A 211 5.18 15.97 6.66
CA GLY A 211 5.93 15.82 5.42
C GLY A 211 6.85 14.60 5.46
N ASP A 212 7.63 14.43 6.53
CA ASP A 212 8.54 13.30 6.71
C ASP A 212 7.79 11.96 6.73
N ILE A 213 6.62 11.87 7.39
CA ILE A 213 5.74 10.69 7.35
C ILE A 213 5.29 10.39 5.92
N GLY A 214 4.86 11.43 5.19
CA GLY A 214 4.45 11.31 3.79
C GLY A 214 5.57 10.78 2.90
N GLU A 215 6.75 11.39 3.00
CA GLU A 215 7.94 10.96 2.25
C GLU A 215 8.32 9.51 2.58
N PHE A 216 8.34 9.15 3.86
CA PHE A 216 8.72 7.81 4.30
C PHE A 216 7.76 6.74 3.76
N LEU A 217 6.45 6.96 3.87
CA LEU A 217 5.42 6.06 3.34
C LEU A 217 5.48 5.94 1.82
N MET A 218 5.70 7.06 1.12
CA MET A 218 5.86 7.10 -0.32
C MET A 218 6.97 6.16 -0.79
N HIS A 219 8.15 6.21 -0.16
CA HIS A 219 9.27 5.34 -0.52
C HIS A 219 8.96 3.86 -0.26
N ILE A 220 8.31 3.53 0.86
CA ILE A 220 7.93 2.14 1.15
C ILE A 220 6.92 1.60 0.13
N MET A 221 5.88 2.38 -0.18
CA MET A 221 4.77 1.92 -1.01
C MET A 221 5.09 1.98 -2.50
N LEU A 222 5.57 3.12 -2.98
CA LEU A 222 5.74 3.36 -4.41
C LEU A 222 6.94 2.60 -4.98
N SER A 223 7.96 2.34 -4.18
CA SER A 223 9.06 1.49 -4.63
C SER A 223 8.61 0.09 -4.98
N LYS A 224 7.51 -0.41 -4.42
CA LYS A 224 6.90 -1.68 -4.83
C LYS A 224 6.05 -1.49 -6.08
N PHE A 225 5.15 -0.49 -6.08
CA PHE A 225 4.17 -0.32 -7.15
C PHE A 225 4.75 0.10 -8.49
N LEU A 226 5.81 0.92 -8.50
CA LEU A 226 6.45 1.37 -9.73
C LEU A 226 7.38 0.31 -10.34
N SER A 227 7.89 -0.62 -9.54
CA SER A 227 8.94 -1.55 -9.95
C SER A 227 8.53 -3.02 -9.88
N ASP A 228 7.23 -3.33 -9.86
CA ASP A 228 6.73 -4.68 -9.55
C ASP A 228 7.25 -5.75 -10.54
N LYS A 229 7.77 -5.32 -11.70
CA LYS A 229 8.33 -6.17 -12.77
C LYS A 229 9.82 -5.95 -13.04
N SER A 230 10.49 -5.06 -12.30
CA SER A 230 11.86 -4.66 -12.60
C SER A 230 12.85 -5.37 -11.69
N VAL A 231 13.96 -5.83 -12.26
CA VAL A 231 15.03 -6.53 -11.55
C VAL A 231 15.99 -5.53 -10.91
N LYS A 232 16.22 -4.40 -11.57
CA LYS A 232 17.15 -3.36 -11.09
C LYS A 232 16.46 -2.02 -10.92
N LYS A 233 16.51 -1.51 -9.69
CA LYS A 233 15.98 -0.20 -9.32
C LYS A 233 16.85 0.49 -8.31
N TYR A 234 16.82 1.81 -8.35
CA TYR A 234 17.60 2.67 -7.47
C TYR A 234 16.65 3.65 -6.80
N ILE A 235 16.72 3.73 -5.48
CA ILE A 235 15.83 4.57 -4.66
C ILE A 235 16.71 5.57 -3.93
N TYR A 236 16.33 6.83 -4.01
CA TYR A 236 17.00 7.93 -3.36
C TYR A 236 15.99 8.68 -2.48
N PRO A 237 15.93 8.37 -1.19
CA PRO A 237 15.13 9.11 -0.23
C PRO A 237 15.87 10.35 0.23
N LYS A 238 15.17 11.47 0.36
CA LYS A 238 15.73 12.72 0.87
C LYS A 238 15.91 12.68 2.40
N LEU A 239 15.11 11.87 3.10
CA LEU A 239 15.22 11.64 4.54
C LEU A 239 16.59 11.15 5.01
N VAL A 240 17.36 10.47 4.16
CA VAL A 240 18.72 9.99 4.51
C VAL A 240 19.70 11.13 4.84
N PHE A 241 19.41 12.36 4.41
CA PHE A 241 20.24 13.53 4.68
C PHE A 241 19.89 14.24 5.99
N LYS A 242 18.80 13.87 6.66
CA LYS A 242 18.43 14.48 7.93
C LYS A 242 19.38 14.01 9.03
N THR A 243 20.06 14.96 9.66
CA THR A 243 20.88 14.72 10.86
C THR A 243 20.17 15.22 12.14
N SER A 244 19.06 15.93 11.99
CA SER A 244 18.18 16.31 13.10
C SER A 244 16.74 16.53 12.61
N PRO A 245 15.72 16.37 13.49
CA PRO A 245 14.30 16.46 13.10
C PRO A 245 13.91 17.77 12.43
N LYS A 246 14.51 18.89 12.89
CA LYS A 246 14.18 20.25 12.44
C LYS A 246 14.98 20.71 11.23
N MET A 247 15.92 19.89 10.74
CA MET A 247 16.76 20.26 9.60
C MET A 247 15.93 20.23 8.31
N PRO A 248 15.82 21.34 7.57
CA PRO A 248 15.24 21.32 6.24
C PRO A 248 16.22 20.63 5.27
N VAL A 249 15.68 19.77 4.41
CA VAL A 249 16.39 19.24 3.24
C VAL A 249 15.65 19.77 2.01
N TYR A 250 16.38 20.24 1.00
CA TYR A 250 15.81 20.89 -0.18
C TYR A 250 15.90 19.98 -1.41
N GLY A 251 14.91 20.08 -2.31
CA GLY A 251 14.75 19.22 -3.48
C GLY A 251 13.55 18.28 -3.34
N ASN A 252 13.34 17.46 -4.37
CA ASN A 252 12.28 16.45 -4.41
C ASN A 252 12.34 15.54 -3.19
N ASP A 253 11.19 15.13 -2.67
CA ASP A 253 11.08 14.20 -1.54
C ASP A 253 11.67 12.80 -1.87
N GLY A 254 11.84 12.50 -3.15
CA GLY A 254 12.65 11.35 -3.54
C GLY A 254 12.89 11.24 -5.03
N THR A 255 13.71 10.25 -5.38
CA THR A 255 13.90 9.85 -6.77
C THR A 255 13.97 8.33 -6.86
N ILE A 256 13.26 7.75 -7.82
CA ILE A 256 13.36 6.32 -8.14
C ILE A 256 13.78 6.20 -9.60
N TYR A 257 14.85 5.46 -9.87
CA TYR A 257 15.27 5.13 -11.22
C TYR A 257 15.10 3.63 -11.46
N ILE A 258 14.45 3.27 -12.57
CA ILE A 258 14.26 1.90 -13.00
C ILE A 258 15.12 1.68 -14.24
N GLU A 259 16.18 0.89 -14.10
CA GLU A 259 17.18 0.70 -15.15
C GLU A 259 16.59 -0.03 -16.36
N ASP A 260 15.77 -1.05 -16.11
CA ASP A 260 15.20 -1.92 -17.15
C ASP A 260 14.28 -1.15 -18.11
N THR A 261 13.53 -0.16 -17.60
CA THR A 261 12.59 0.66 -18.39
C THR A 261 13.14 2.02 -18.76
N LYS A 262 14.31 2.40 -18.23
CA LYS A 262 14.90 3.74 -18.35
C LYS A 262 13.94 4.85 -17.91
N GLU A 263 13.22 4.62 -16.83
CA GLU A 263 12.29 5.59 -16.25
C GLU A 263 12.86 6.18 -14.97
N ILE A 264 12.82 7.50 -14.87
CA ILE A 264 13.12 8.23 -13.64
C ILE A 264 11.85 8.89 -13.09
N PHE A 265 11.59 8.67 -11.81
CA PHE A 265 10.44 9.17 -11.09
C PHE A 265 10.91 10.16 -10.04
N TYR A 266 10.54 11.43 -10.21
CA TYR A 266 10.73 12.45 -9.19
C TYR A 266 9.50 12.51 -8.30
N LEU A 267 9.72 12.37 -6.99
CA LEU A 267 8.65 12.10 -6.05
C LEU A 267 8.36 13.30 -5.16
N GLU A 268 7.07 13.56 -4.93
CA GLU A 268 6.58 14.61 -4.04
C GLU A 268 5.47 14.06 -3.15
N ALA A 269 5.61 14.19 -1.83
CA ALA A 269 4.63 13.70 -0.87
C ALA A 269 3.85 14.85 -0.20
N LYS A 270 2.54 14.67 0.00
CA LYS A 270 1.69 15.63 0.72
C LYS A 270 0.76 14.91 1.66
N PHE A 271 0.79 15.30 2.93
CA PHE A 271 -0.09 14.76 3.96
C PHE A 271 -1.04 15.84 4.49
N TYR A 272 -2.29 15.81 4.05
CA TYR A 272 -3.31 16.83 4.32
C TYR A 272 -4.60 16.18 4.83
N SER A 273 -5.51 17.00 5.35
CA SER A 273 -6.86 16.54 5.68
C SER A 273 -7.74 16.43 4.43
N ASP A 274 -7.53 17.24 3.40
CA ASP A 274 -8.33 17.22 2.17
C ASP A 274 -7.47 17.08 0.92
N LEU A 275 -8.01 16.42 -0.11
CA LEU A 275 -7.28 16.10 -1.34
C LEU A 275 -7.05 17.34 -2.20
N GLU A 276 -7.99 18.29 -2.24
CA GLU A 276 -7.83 19.50 -3.06
C GLU A 276 -6.64 20.34 -2.59
N SER A 277 -6.50 20.54 -1.28
CA SER A 277 -5.33 21.20 -0.69
C SER A 277 -4.06 20.42 -0.93
N ALA A 278 -4.09 19.08 -0.78
CA ALA A 278 -2.94 18.23 -1.05
C ALA A 278 -2.43 18.40 -2.49
N VAL A 279 -3.34 18.35 -3.48
CA VAL A 279 -3.01 18.54 -4.90
C VAL A 279 -2.46 19.94 -5.15
N ASN A 280 -3.12 20.97 -4.61
CA ASN A 280 -2.72 22.35 -4.82
C ASN A 280 -1.32 22.65 -4.26
N GLU A 281 -1.01 22.15 -3.07
CA GLU A 281 0.32 22.31 -2.48
C GLU A 281 1.37 21.43 -3.16
N ALA A 282 1.03 20.24 -3.65
CA ALA A 282 1.91 19.43 -4.49
C ALA A 282 2.32 20.18 -5.77
N VAL A 283 1.33 20.72 -6.50
CA VAL A 283 1.58 21.48 -7.74
C VAL A 283 2.40 22.74 -7.47
N LYS A 284 2.16 23.42 -6.34
CA LYS A 284 2.94 24.60 -5.94
C LYS A 284 4.39 24.23 -5.59
N SER A 285 4.60 23.13 -4.88
CA SER A 285 5.92 22.63 -4.53
C SER A 285 6.77 22.35 -5.78
N LEU A 286 6.20 21.62 -6.75
CA LEU A 286 6.86 21.34 -8.02
C LEU A 286 7.22 22.59 -8.83
N LYS A 287 6.33 23.59 -8.87
CA LYS A 287 6.66 24.88 -9.51
C LYS A 287 7.82 25.59 -8.83
N THR A 288 7.84 25.57 -7.50
CA THR A 288 8.92 26.18 -6.71
C THR A 288 10.25 25.48 -6.97
N HIS A 289 10.25 24.15 -7.09
CA HIS A 289 11.44 23.39 -7.49
C HIS A 289 11.96 23.82 -8.87
N ASN A 290 11.07 24.07 -9.83
CA ASN A 290 11.45 24.50 -11.17
C ASN A 290 11.89 25.97 -11.25
N GLU A 291 11.35 26.85 -10.41
CA GLU A 291 11.67 28.29 -10.39
C GLU A 291 12.97 28.58 -9.64
N VAL A 292 13.18 27.98 -8.45
CA VAL A 292 14.42 28.14 -7.67
C VAL A 292 15.62 27.53 -8.39
N CYS A 293 15.41 26.50 -9.22
CA CYS A 293 16.47 25.92 -10.06
C CYS A 293 16.92 26.82 -11.23
N LYS A 294 16.20 27.89 -11.60
CA LYS A 294 16.64 28.75 -12.73
C LYS A 294 17.93 29.52 -12.46
N GLU A 295 18.36 29.69 -11.21
CA GLU A 295 19.63 30.35 -10.88
C GLU A 295 20.78 29.39 -10.54
N ASP A 296 20.56 28.06 -10.51
CA ASP A 296 21.59 27.10 -10.05
C ASP A 296 21.57 25.72 -10.74
N ILE A 297 21.03 25.64 -11.96
CA ILE A 297 21.07 24.39 -12.77
C ILE A 297 22.51 23.93 -13.05
N THR A 298 23.50 24.82 -13.04
CA THR A 298 24.92 24.50 -13.21
C THR A 298 25.56 23.78 -12.03
N HIS A 299 24.88 23.57 -10.90
CA HIS A 299 25.46 22.89 -9.72
C HIS A 299 24.70 21.68 -9.15
N ARG A 300 23.57 21.23 -9.75
CA ARG A 300 22.79 20.11 -9.15
C ARG A 300 22.41 18.95 -10.06
N ILE A 301 22.56 19.05 -11.38
CA ILE A 301 22.34 17.87 -12.24
C ILE A 301 23.38 16.77 -11.93
N GLU A 302 24.60 17.14 -11.54
CA GLU A 302 25.63 16.21 -11.10
C GLU A 302 25.36 15.57 -9.73
N LEU A 303 24.47 16.11 -8.89
CA LEU A 303 24.08 15.48 -7.61
C LEU A 303 22.93 14.48 -7.77
N PHE A 304 22.03 14.70 -8.74
CA PHE A 304 20.98 13.74 -9.09
C PHE A 304 21.48 12.60 -9.99
N ARG A 305 22.57 12.82 -10.72
CA ARG A 305 23.24 11.79 -11.55
C ARG A 305 24.32 11.00 -10.79
N ASN A 306 24.55 11.30 -9.52
CA ASN A 306 25.49 10.58 -8.68
C ASN A 306 24.75 9.82 -7.57
N ILE A 307 23.94 8.85 -7.98
CA ILE A 307 23.08 8.07 -7.09
C ILE A 307 23.93 7.03 -6.37
N LYS A 308 23.96 7.08 -5.02
CA LYS A 308 24.60 6.06 -4.18
C LYS A 308 23.58 4.97 -3.85
N THR A 309 23.88 3.72 -4.22
CA THR A 309 22.92 2.61 -4.22
C THR A 309 22.96 1.73 -2.96
N ASP A 310 21.82 1.07 -2.69
CA ASP A 310 21.62 0.07 -1.61
C ASP A 310 22.36 -1.25 -1.85
N GLU A 311 22.99 -1.49 -3.00
CA GLU A 311 23.70 -2.75 -3.27
C GLU A 311 25.21 -2.59 -3.47
N LEU A 312 25.72 -1.44 -3.94
CA LEU A 312 27.10 -1.39 -4.43
C LEU A 312 27.95 -0.16 -4.05
N ASN A 313 27.45 0.85 -3.32
CA ASN A 313 28.15 2.15 -3.21
C ASN A 313 28.53 2.73 -4.60
N GLU A 314 27.91 2.22 -5.66
CA GLU A 314 28.16 2.66 -7.03
C GLU A 314 27.40 3.95 -7.24
N ILE A 315 28.10 4.90 -7.87
CA ILE A 315 27.54 6.12 -8.42
C ILE A 315 27.07 5.74 -9.82
N ILE A 316 25.77 5.79 -10.07
CA ILE A 316 25.21 5.45 -11.38
C ILE A 316 24.89 6.73 -12.12
N GLU A 317 25.65 6.96 -13.18
CA GLU A 317 25.35 7.99 -14.17
C GLU A 317 24.10 7.56 -14.96
N ILE A 318 23.04 8.35 -14.83
CA ILE A 318 21.82 8.15 -15.62
C ILE A 318 22.06 8.77 -17.00
N ASP A 319 21.86 7.96 -18.05
CA ASP A 319 21.99 8.41 -19.42
C ASP A 319 20.95 9.49 -19.77
N GLU A 320 21.20 10.30 -20.80
CA GLU A 320 20.27 11.36 -21.21
C GLU A 320 18.98 10.81 -21.87
N ASN A 321 18.92 9.50 -22.14
CA ASN A 321 17.82 8.84 -22.83
C ASN A 321 16.87 8.16 -21.84
N VAL A 322 16.42 8.92 -20.84
CA VAL A 322 15.44 8.48 -19.85
C VAL A 322 14.08 9.13 -20.03
N THR A 323 13.03 8.41 -19.66
CA THR A 323 11.68 8.97 -19.55
C THR A 323 11.50 9.56 -18.16
N GLU A 324 11.28 10.87 -18.10
CA GLU A 324 11.05 11.60 -16.84
C GLU A 324 9.57 11.59 -16.45
N ASN A 325 9.31 11.22 -15.20
CA ASN A 325 7.99 11.14 -14.61
C ASN A 325 7.95 11.92 -13.30
N LEU A 326 6.86 12.63 -13.06
CA LEU A 326 6.55 13.24 -11.77
C LEU A 326 5.54 12.37 -11.03
N VAL A 327 5.77 12.14 -9.75
CA VAL A 327 4.89 11.35 -8.91
C VAL A 327 4.38 12.19 -7.76
N LEU A 328 3.06 12.30 -7.65
CA LEU A 328 2.41 12.95 -6.52
C LEU A 328 1.83 11.88 -5.60
N PHE A 329 2.37 11.78 -4.39
CA PHE A 329 1.86 10.90 -3.35
C PHE A 329 1.06 11.71 -2.33
N LEU A 330 -0.24 11.48 -2.30
CA LEU A 330 -1.20 12.26 -1.54
C LEU A 330 -1.82 11.39 -0.45
N ILE A 331 -1.59 11.75 0.81
CA ILE A 331 -2.27 11.18 1.98
C ILE A 331 -3.34 12.17 2.41
N CYS A 332 -4.60 11.73 2.42
CA CYS A 332 -5.75 12.60 2.68
C CYS A 332 -6.91 11.88 3.38
N ASP A 333 -7.74 12.65 4.10
CA ASP A 333 -8.84 12.11 4.88
C ASP A 333 -10.06 11.83 4.00
N ASP A 334 -10.80 10.77 4.35
CA ASP A 334 -12.19 10.56 3.92
C ASP A 334 -12.43 10.44 2.40
N TYR A 335 -11.45 9.91 1.66
CA TYR A 335 -11.60 9.58 0.23
C TYR A 335 -11.81 8.08 0.02
N THR A 336 -12.91 7.55 0.56
CA THR A 336 -13.24 6.10 0.52
C THR A 336 -13.77 5.63 -0.84
N ASP A 337 -14.46 6.49 -1.61
CA ASP A 337 -14.82 6.23 -3.00
C ASP A 337 -13.68 6.61 -3.97
N TYR A 338 -13.52 5.87 -5.06
CA TYR A 338 -12.59 6.23 -6.13
C TYR A 338 -13.14 7.39 -6.98
N GLU A 339 -14.45 7.43 -7.21
CA GLU A 339 -15.05 8.45 -8.08
C GLU A 339 -14.92 9.85 -7.48
N ASP A 340 -15.02 9.99 -6.15
CA ASP A 340 -14.80 11.25 -5.45
C ASP A 340 -13.38 11.79 -5.65
N ILE A 341 -12.38 10.91 -5.58
CA ILE A 341 -10.98 11.26 -5.86
C ILE A 341 -10.86 11.74 -7.31
N LEU A 342 -11.38 10.95 -8.24
CA LEU A 342 -11.31 11.22 -9.67
C LEU A 342 -11.94 12.58 -10.01
N ASP A 343 -13.06 12.90 -9.38
CA ASP A 343 -13.76 14.17 -9.52
C ASP A 343 -12.91 15.36 -9.07
N VAL A 344 -12.25 15.27 -7.90
CA VAL A 344 -11.34 16.31 -7.40
C VAL A 344 -10.16 16.50 -8.36
N ILE A 345 -9.54 15.40 -8.80
CA ILE A 345 -8.40 15.42 -9.71
C ILE A 345 -8.77 16.05 -11.05
N ARG A 346 -9.90 15.66 -11.65
CA ARG A 346 -10.37 16.19 -12.96
C ARG A 346 -10.75 17.66 -12.90
N LYS A 347 -11.32 18.12 -11.78
CA LYS A 347 -11.73 19.53 -11.60
C LYS A 347 -10.54 20.45 -11.29
N ASN A 348 -9.39 19.92 -10.88
CA ASN A 348 -8.23 20.73 -10.51
C ASN A 348 -7.51 21.34 -11.73
N LYS A 349 -7.79 22.62 -12.02
CA LYS A 349 -7.20 23.36 -13.15
C LYS A 349 -5.67 23.50 -13.06
N LYS A 350 -5.10 23.55 -11.85
CA LYS A 350 -3.64 23.73 -11.68
C LYS A 350 -2.90 22.45 -12.05
N LEU A 351 -3.42 21.30 -11.63
CA LEU A 351 -2.92 19.98 -12.00
C LEU A 351 -3.10 19.73 -13.50
N ALA A 352 -4.27 20.04 -14.06
CA ALA A 352 -4.52 19.90 -15.50
C ALA A 352 -3.50 20.70 -16.34
N LYS A 353 -3.15 21.92 -15.92
CA LYS A 353 -2.09 22.70 -16.56
C LYS A 353 -0.73 22.02 -16.43
N LEU A 354 -0.38 21.51 -15.26
CA LEU A 354 0.91 20.84 -15.02
C LEU A 354 1.05 19.56 -15.88
N LYS A 355 -0.04 18.80 -16.06
CA LYS A 355 -0.09 17.60 -16.93
C LYS A 355 0.11 17.91 -18.43
N MET A 356 0.01 19.16 -18.85
CA MET A 356 0.35 19.54 -20.24
C MET A 356 1.85 19.55 -20.49
N ASP A 357 2.64 19.78 -19.43
CA ASP A 357 4.09 19.98 -19.52
C ASP A 357 4.87 18.75 -19.03
N TYR A 358 4.26 17.89 -18.21
CA TYR A 358 4.92 16.76 -17.55
C TYR A 358 4.05 15.49 -17.56
N ASN A 359 4.69 14.32 -17.59
CA ASN A 359 4.01 13.06 -17.28
C ASN A 359 3.84 12.94 -15.77
N ILE A 360 2.58 12.85 -15.28
CA ILE A 360 2.28 12.89 -13.84
C ILE A 360 1.47 11.67 -13.43
N LEU A 361 2.06 10.87 -12.55
CA LEU A 361 1.38 9.77 -11.86
C LEU A 361 0.90 10.23 -10.50
N LEU A 362 -0.39 10.05 -10.22
CA LEU A 362 -0.97 10.36 -8.91
C LEU A 362 -1.20 9.07 -8.14
N PHE A 363 -0.75 9.05 -6.88
CA PHE A 363 -1.04 8.02 -5.91
C PHE A 363 -1.75 8.65 -4.73
N VAL A 364 -2.95 8.15 -4.41
CA VAL A 364 -3.73 8.61 -3.27
C VAL A 364 -3.79 7.47 -2.26
N LEU A 365 -3.29 7.71 -1.06
CA LEU A 365 -3.48 6.86 0.12
C LEU A 365 -4.55 7.52 1.00
N PRO A 366 -5.82 7.08 0.92
CA PRO A 366 -6.83 7.59 1.82
C PRO A 366 -6.56 7.09 3.23
N ILE A 367 -6.82 7.95 4.20
CA ILE A 367 -6.90 7.60 5.61
C ILE A 367 -8.25 8.06 6.16
N ILE A 368 -8.64 7.53 7.31
CA ILE A 368 -9.95 7.85 7.90
C ILE A 368 -9.94 9.26 8.50
N SER A 369 -8.88 9.57 9.25
CA SER A 369 -8.68 10.88 9.86
C SER A 369 -7.20 11.14 10.12
N LYS A 370 -6.67 12.24 9.60
CA LYS A 370 -5.29 12.66 9.81
C LYS A 370 -4.99 12.84 11.29
N GLN A 371 -5.89 13.46 12.04
CA GLN A 371 -5.65 13.72 13.46
C GLN A 371 -5.65 12.42 14.27
N GLU A 372 -6.57 11.49 14.00
CA GLU A 372 -6.60 10.20 14.68
C GLU A 372 -5.37 9.36 14.33
N TYR A 373 -4.97 9.35 13.06
CA TYR A 373 -3.74 8.69 12.63
C TYR A 373 -2.51 9.27 13.34
N LEU A 374 -2.38 10.60 13.41
CA LEU A 374 -1.27 11.26 14.09
C LEU A 374 -1.24 10.92 15.59
N ASN A 375 -2.40 10.80 16.24
CA ASN A 375 -2.48 10.33 17.62
C ASN A 375 -1.99 8.87 17.75
N SER A 376 -2.42 7.98 16.84
CA SER A 376 -1.94 6.58 16.79
C SER A 376 -0.43 6.51 16.57
N PHE A 377 0.11 7.33 15.65
CA PHE A 377 1.54 7.45 15.41
C PHE A 377 2.30 7.88 16.68
N TYR A 378 1.79 8.87 17.42
CA TYR A 378 2.40 9.32 18.68
C TYR A 378 2.50 8.20 19.70
N VAL A 379 1.42 7.43 19.88
CA VAL A 379 1.40 6.27 20.79
C VAL A 379 2.46 5.26 20.38
N LYS A 380 2.47 4.85 19.11
CA LYS A 380 3.46 3.88 18.60
C LYS A 380 4.90 4.39 18.75
N SER A 381 5.15 5.64 18.40
CA SER A 381 6.46 6.30 18.56
C SER A 381 6.96 6.19 20.00
N ASN A 382 6.10 6.47 20.99
CA ASN A 382 6.48 6.41 22.40
C ASN A 382 6.78 5.00 22.87
N ASP A 383 6.02 4.01 22.39
CA ASP A 383 6.27 2.60 22.72
C ASP A 383 7.61 2.14 22.15
N ILE A 384 7.90 2.47 20.88
CA ILE A 384 9.20 2.19 20.27
C ILE A 384 10.35 2.89 21.02
N TRP A 385 10.16 4.14 21.45
CA TRP A 385 11.16 4.84 22.26
C TRP A 385 11.47 4.08 23.56
N LYS A 386 10.44 3.62 24.27
CA LYS A 386 10.59 2.86 25.53
C LYS A 386 11.30 1.53 25.27
N ASP A 387 10.86 0.77 24.26
CA ASP A 387 11.42 -0.54 23.93
C ASP A 387 12.90 -0.47 23.52
N LEU A 388 13.31 0.62 22.86
CA LEU A 388 14.70 0.79 22.44
C LEU A 388 15.62 1.31 23.56
N ASN A 389 15.08 2.01 24.57
CA ASN A 389 15.82 2.55 25.72
C ASN A 389 15.72 1.71 27.00
N ALA A 390 14.90 0.65 27.01
CA ALA A 390 14.94 -0.42 28.00
C ALA A 390 16.15 -1.33 27.75
#